data_AF-D8TAP5-F1
#
_entry.id   AF-D8TAP5-F1
#
_cell.length_a   1.000
_cell.length_b   1.000
_cell.length_c   1.000
_cell.angle_alpha   90.00
_cell.angle_beta   90.00
_cell.angle_gamma   90.00
#
_symmetry.space_group_name_H-M   'P 1'
#
loop_
_entity.id
_entity.type
_entity.pdbx_description
1 polymer ?
#
loop_
_entity_poly.entity_id
_entity_poly.type
_entity_poly.pdbx_seq_one_letter_code
_entity_poly.pdbx_strand_id
1 'polypeptide(L)'
;MRAGTFSTAANFAKELKSQLNPFLAAAAEYAKTIPTADNVAASAGGLSEHIQAVERTLDTDFQALLKSIRGLLFSWRRRLTSRKDVALPTLIIDEAHRLLEWSLAPEEQQHLKTLMAYFIMITKERQEANVILCTSEDFFRFWLDSRVGPERYQPRMVGDLTEEQAREFFLMALLDGWVADGYKFPEDLWKEIFSLVGGRTLLLSRLALNLSSYLEDESLLRKAWASECKILVDATRQQVEMGFGPMDFQGNLDRDRLCWNIEDYETVLRELSRAEGGVVSVHYLTGYKIHNFLHYRSSLCPWADDLAWYKGKWPIVMAPSLPRFHAMVSIIEERAKCAM
;
A
#
# COMPACT_ATOMS: atom_id res chain seq x y z
N MET A 1 8.07 -9.11 0.82
CA MET A 1 7.13 -10.24 0.65
C MET A 1 7.42 -10.95 -0.67
N ARG A 2 7.24 -12.28 -0.74
CA ARG A 2 7.69 -13.12 -1.86
C ARG A 2 6.74 -12.99 -3.06
N ALA A 3 7.30 -12.79 -4.25
CA ALA A 3 6.59 -12.91 -5.52
C ALA A 3 5.87 -14.28 -5.63
N GLY A 4 4.65 -14.30 -6.16
CA GLY A 4 3.91 -15.53 -6.52
C GLY A 4 2.83 -16.02 -5.55
N THR A 5 2.54 -15.33 -4.44
CA THR A 5 1.53 -15.76 -3.45
C THR A 5 0.08 -15.43 -3.85
N PHE A 6 -0.14 -14.57 -4.84
CA PHE A 6 -1.47 -14.04 -5.20
C PHE A 6 -1.82 -14.09 -6.69
N SER A 7 -1.06 -14.84 -7.51
CA SER A 7 -1.22 -14.79 -8.97
C SER A 7 -2.41 -15.58 -9.53
N THR A 8 -3.04 -16.46 -8.74
CA THR A 8 -4.18 -17.32 -9.16
C THR A 8 -5.23 -17.45 -8.06
N ALA A 9 -6.45 -17.84 -8.41
CA ALA A 9 -7.52 -18.06 -7.45
C ALA A 9 -7.19 -19.17 -6.43
N ALA A 10 -6.52 -20.24 -6.86
CA ALA A 10 -6.11 -21.32 -5.96
C ALA A 10 -5.07 -20.85 -4.93
N ASN A 11 -4.09 -20.04 -5.35
CA ASN A 11 -3.08 -19.49 -4.43
C ASN A 11 -3.72 -18.52 -3.43
N PHE A 12 -4.63 -17.65 -3.89
CA PHE A 12 -5.37 -16.76 -2.99
C PHE A 12 -6.28 -17.53 -2.03
N ALA A 13 -6.97 -18.58 -2.48
CA ALA A 13 -7.82 -19.42 -1.64
C ALA A 13 -7.00 -20.08 -0.51
N LYS A 14 -5.83 -20.63 -0.85
CA LYS A 14 -4.89 -21.22 0.09
C LYS A 14 -4.40 -20.21 1.13
N GLU A 15 -3.98 -19.02 0.67
CA GLU A 15 -3.52 -17.95 1.56
C GLU A 15 -4.65 -17.47 2.47
N LEU A 16 -5.84 -17.22 1.92
CA LEU A 16 -7.01 -16.81 2.67
C LEU A 16 -7.35 -17.81 3.78
N LYS A 17 -7.31 -19.11 3.47
CA LYS A 17 -7.56 -20.16 4.47
C LYS A 17 -6.47 -20.20 5.54
N SER A 18 -5.19 -20.07 5.16
CA SER A 18 -4.06 -19.99 6.10
C SER A 18 -4.22 -18.84 7.09
N GLN A 19 -4.55 -17.64 6.58
CA GLN A 19 -4.75 -16.43 7.38
C GLN A 19 -6.03 -16.47 8.25
N LEU A 20 -7.00 -17.31 7.89
CA LEU A 20 -8.20 -17.53 8.71
C LEU A 20 -7.94 -18.44 9.92
N ASN A 21 -6.87 -19.24 9.96
CA ASN A 21 -6.64 -20.20 11.04
C ASN A 21 -6.66 -19.59 12.46
N PRO A 22 -6.01 -18.45 12.75
CA PRO A 22 -6.10 -17.83 14.07
C PRO A 22 -7.53 -17.40 14.41
N PHE A 23 -8.28 -16.91 13.42
CA PHE A 23 -9.68 -16.54 13.59
C PHE A 23 -10.57 -17.76 13.83
N LEU A 24 -10.36 -18.86 13.09
CA LEU A 24 -11.09 -20.13 13.29
C LEU A 24 -10.84 -20.69 14.69
N ALA A 25 -9.59 -20.66 15.17
CA ALA A 25 -9.24 -21.08 16.52
C ALA A 25 -9.95 -20.22 17.58
N ALA A 26 -9.90 -18.89 17.45
CA ALA A 26 -10.60 -17.97 18.35
C ALA A 26 -12.12 -18.18 18.30
N ALA A 27 -12.68 -18.41 17.11
CA ALA A 27 -14.11 -18.66 16.93
C ALA A 27 -14.54 -20.00 17.53
N ALA A 28 -13.70 -21.04 17.46
CA ALA A 28 -13.93 -22.33 18.06
C ALA A 28 -13.90 -22.26 19.60
N GLU A 29 -12.94 -21.54 20.18
CA GLU A 29 -12.91 -21.29 21.62
C GLU A 29 -14.14 -20.52 22.09
N TYR A 30 -14.53 -19.47 21.36
CA TYR A 30 -15.76 -18.74 21.65
C TYR A 30 -16.99 -19.64 21.58
N ALA A 31 -17.08 -20.53 20.58
CA ALA A 31 -18.20 -21.44 20.42
C ALA A 31 -18.43 -22.36 21.63
N LYS A 32 -17.36 -22.73 22.37
CA LYS A 32 -17.47 -23.55 23.60
C LYS A 32 -18.17 -22.83 24.74
N THR A 33 -18.16 -21.50 24.75
CA THR A 33 -18.76 -20.68 25.81
C THR A 33 -20.27 -20.47 25.63
N ILE A 34 -20.83 -20.93 24.51
CA ILE A 34 -22.24 -20.76 24.17
C ILE A 34 -23.05 -21.88 24.84
N PRO A 35 -24.05 -21.57 25.68
CA PRO A 35 -24.94 -22.58 26.27
C PRO A 35 -25.61 -23.40 25.16
N THR A 36 -25.57 -24.72 25.28
CA THR A 36 -26.22 -25.67 24.35
C THR A 36 -27.74 -25.58 24.35
N ALA A 37 -28.32 -24.84 25.30
CA ALA A 37 -29.75 -24.60 25.41
C ALA A 37 -30.12 -23.29 24.71
N ASP A 38 -30.24 -23.34 23.39
CA ASP A 38 -31.36 -22.68 22.71
C ASP A 38 -31.55 -23.34 21.35
N ASN A 39 -32.77 -23.88 21.16
CA ASN A 39 -33.33 -24.25 19.88
C ASN A 39 -33.50 -22.99 18.99
N VAL A 40 -32.40 -22.31 18.66
CA VAL A 40 -32.41 -21.23 17.66
C VAL A 40 -32.50 -21.86 16.29
N ALA A 41 -33.74 -22.22 15.95
CA ALA A 41 -34.33 -22.38 14.64
C ALA A 41 -33.35 -22.74 13.50
N ALA A 42 -33.45 -24.01 13.09
CA ALA A 42 -33.25 -24.50 11.73
C ALA A 42 -33.38 -23.41 10.65
N SER A 43 -32.24 -22.97 10.11
CA SER A 43 -32.11 -22.51 8.71
C SER A 43 -30.72 -22.03 8.31
N ALA A 44 -29.72 -21.95 9.20
CA ALA A 44 -28.42 -21.40 8.81
C ALA A 44 -27.17 -22.01 9.45
N GLY A 45 -27.26 -23.13 10.15
CA GLY A 45 -26.11 -23.82 10.75
C GLY A 45 -25.42 -23.11 11.92
N GLY A 46 -24.86 -23.89 12.84
CA GLY A 46 -24.14 -23.38 14.01
C GLY A 46 -22.79 -22.75 13.65
N LEU A 47 -22.21 -21.89 14.52
CA LEU A 47 -20.85 -21.36 14.32
C LEU A 47 -19.83 -22.51 14.12
N SER A 48 -19.97 -23.58 14.89
CA SER A 48 -19.16 -24.79 14.76
C SER A 48 -19.29 -25.47 13.40
N GLU A 49 -20.48 -25.48 12.79
CA GLU A 49 -20.69 -26.10 11.47
C GLU A 49 -20.02 -25.26 10.38
N HIS A 50 -20.08 -23.94 10.48
CA HIS A 50 -19.41 -23.05 9.53
C HIS A 50 -17.89 -23.06 9.67
N ILE A 51 -17.36 -23.22 10.88
CA ILE A 51 -15.92 -23.46 11.10
C ILE A 51 -15.49 -24.74 10.35
N GLN A 52 -16.20 -25.85 10.60
CA GLN A 52 -15.91 -27.13 9.92
C GLN A 52 -16.07 -27.05 8.40
N ALA A 53 -17.04 -26.26 7.90
CA ALA A 53 -17.24 -26.06 6.48
C ALA A 53 -16.03 -25.38 5.84
N VAL A 54 -15.47 -24.34 6.47
CA VAL A 54 -14.24 -23.67 5.98
C VAL A 54 -13.06 -24.64 6.00
N GLU A 55 -12.86 -25.38 7.11
CA GLU A 55 -11.75 -26.33 7.24
C GLU A 55 -11.78 -27.45 6.18
N ARG A 56 -12.97 -28.00 5.91
CA ARG A 56 -13.18 -29.10 4.96
C ARG A 56 -13.19 -28.67 3.50
N THR A 57 -13.48 -27.40 3.21
CA THR A 57 -13.52 -26.94 1.82
C THR A 57 -12.11 -26.96 1.23
N LEU A 58 -11.94 -27.60 0.08
CA LEU A 58 -10.67 -27.65 -0.62
C LEU A 58 -10.31 -26.27 -1.17
N ASP A 59 -9.03 -25.91 -1.09
CA ASP A 59 -8.53 -24.62 -1.55
C ASP A 59 -8.63 -24.48 -3.08
N THR A 60 -8.85 -25.58 -3.80
CA THR A 60 -9.11 -25.60 -5.25
C THR A 60 -10.56 -25.27 -5.61
N ASP A 61 -11.50 -25.32 -4.66
CA ASP A 61 -12.89 -24.93 -4.88
C ASP A 61 -13.13 -23.52 -4.31
N PHE A 62 -12.70 -22.53 -5.08
CA PHE A 62 -12.75 -21.13 -4.68
C PHE A 62 -14.17 -20.66 -4.35
N GLN A 63 -15.17 -21.08 -5.12
CA GLN A 63 -16.56 -20.68 -4.91
C GLN A 63 -17.14 -21.29 -3.63
N ALA A 64 -16.90 -22.58 -3.38
CA ALA A 64 -17.32 -23.21 -2.13
C ALA A 64 -16.62 -22.55 -0.94
N LEU A 65 -15.34 -22.19 -1.06
CA LEU A 65 -14.59 -21.57 0.03
C LEU A 65 -15.18 -20.22 0.40
N LEU A 66 -15.44 -19.34 -0.57
CA LEU A 66 -16.09 -18.05 -0.34
C LEU A 66 -17.47 -18.23 0.31
N LYS A 67 -18.25 -19.24 -0.12
CA LYS A 67 -19.54 -19.55 0.48
C LYS A 67 -19.42 -19.99 1.95
N SER A 68 -18.44 -20.85 2.27
CA SER A 68 -18.16 -21.30 3.63
C SER A 68 -17.72 -20.15 4.54
N ILE A 69 -16.83 -19.28 4.05
CA ILE A 69 -16.36 -18.09 4.77
C ILE A 69 -17.54 -17.15 5.05
N ARG A 70 -18.42 -16.92 4.09
CA ARG A 70 -19.62 -16.12 4.33
C ARG A 70 -20.49 -16.70 5.43
N GLY A 71 -20.73 -18.02 5.43
CA GLY A 71 -21.48 -18.68 6.49
C GLY A 71 -20.87 -18.39 7.86
N LEU A 72 -19.54 -18.50 7.96
CA LEU A 72 -18.79 -18.17 9.16
C LEU A 72 -19.00 -16.70 9.57
N LEU A 73 -18.82 -15.74 8.66
CA LEU A 73 -18.99 -14.30 8.92
C LEU A 73 -20.43 -13.96 9.36
N PHE A 74 -21.43 -14.54 8.71
CA PHE A 74 -22.84 -14.37 9.07
C PHE A 74 -23.13 -14.91 10.48
N SER A 75 -22.67 -16.13 10.78
CA SER A 75 -22.83 -16.74 12.11
C SER A 75 -22.12 -15.93 13.18
N TRP A 76 -20.93 -15.41 12.88
CA TRP A 76 -20.17 -14.55 13.78
C TRP A 76 -20.93 -13.25 14.06
N ARG A 77 -21.35 -12.53 13.02
CA ARG A 77 -22.11 -11.27 13.15
C ARG A 77 -23.38 -11.44 13.97
N ARG A 78 -24.21 -12.46 13.71
CA ARG A 78 -25.46 -12.70 14.47
C ARG A 78 -25.25 -12.84 15.97
N ARG A 79 -24.06 -13.28 16.40
CA ARG A 79 -23.73 -13.44 17.81
C ARG A 79 -23.27 -12.12 18.44
N LEU A 80 -22.64 -11.28 17.63
CA LEU A 80 -22.17 -9.95 18.03
C LEU A 80 -23.27 -8.88 18.07
N THR A 81 -24.34 -9.02 17.27
CA THR A 81 -25.47 -8.06 17.24
C THR A 81 -26.24 -7.92 18.56
N SER A 82 -25.97 -8.78 19.56
CA SER A 82 -26.47 -8.62 20.94
C SER A 82 -25.75 -7.51 21.72
N ARG A 83 -24.62 -7.00 21.21
CA ARG A 83 -23.78 -5.97 21.85
C ARG A 83 -23.82 -4.70 20.99
N LYS A 84 -24.12 -3.55 21.61
CA LYS A 84 -24.42 -2.28 20.92
C LYS A 84 -23.28 -1.68 20.09
N ASP A 85 -22.02 -2.11 20.28
CA ASP A 85 -20.83 -1.46 19.70
C ASP A 85 -19.86 -2.42 18.98
N VAL A 86 -20.36 -3.48 18.34
CA VAL A 86 -19.44 -4.48 17.79
C VAL A 86 -18.99 -4.19 16.36
N ALA A 87 -17.68 -4.06 16.21
CA ALA A 87 -16.97 -4.00 14.93
C ALA A 87 -17.28 -5.23 14.06
N LEU A 88 -17.59 -5.00 12.78
CA LEU A 88 -17.72 -6.07 11.81
C LEU A 88 -16.38 -6.78 11.60
N PRO A 89 -16.37 -8.11 11.35
CA PRO A 89 -15.21 -8.78 10.81
C PRO A 89 -14.65 -8.00 9.62
N THR A 90 -13.33 -7.85 9.55
CA THR A 90 -12.68 -7.07 8.51
C THR A 90 -11.68 -7.94 7.77
N LEU A 91 -11.88 -8.08 6.46
CA LEU A 91 -10.91 -8.72 5.57
C LEU A 91 -9.96 -7.64 5.05
N ILE A 92 -8.67 -7.77 5.36
CA ILE A 92 -7.63 -6.89 4.84
C ILE A 92 -6.85 -7.66 3.77
N ILE A 93 -6.83 -7.13 2.56
CA ILE A 93 -6.06 -7.68 1.43
C ILE A 93 -4.94 -6.71 1.15
N ASP A 94 -3.74 -7.09 1.58
CA ASP A 94 -2.53 -6.35 1.26
C ASP A 94 -2.05 -6.64 -0.16
N GLU A 95 -1.41 -5.66 -0.78
CA GLU A 95 -0.99 -5.68 -2.19
C GLU A 95 -2.10 -6.07 -3.17
N ALA A 96 -3.29 -5.51 -2.97
CA ALA A 96 -4.49 -5.78 -3.77
C ALA A 96 -4.30 -5.52 -5.28
N HIS A 97 -3.28 -4.73 -5.68
CA HIS A 97 -2.91 -4.57 -7.09
C HIS A 97 -2.60 -5.90 -7.79
N ARG A 98 -2.25 -6.95 -7.06
CA ARG A 98 -2.04 -8.30 -7.61
C ARG A 98 -3.31 -8.88 -8.25
N LEU A 99 -4.50 -8.43 -7.85
CA LEU A 99 -5.76 -8.82 -8.50
C LEU A 99 -5.85 -8.34 -9.96
N LEU A 100 -5.04 -7.33 -10.36
CA LEU A 100 -4.88 -6.94 -11.76
C LEU A 100 -4.33 -8.10 -12.60
N GLU A 101 -3.41 -8.90 -12.06
CA GLU A 101 -2.79 -10.04 -12.76
C GLU A 101 -3.86 -11.05 -13.19
N TRP A 102 -4.88 -11.29 -12.36
CA TRP A 102 -5.99 -12.19 -12.70
C TRP A 102 -6.83 -11.68 -13.86
N SER A 103 -6.86 -10.36 -14.06
CA SER A 103 -7.56 -9.77 -15.19
C SER A 103 -6.81 -9.95 -16.51
N LEU A 104 -5.51 -10.26 -16.46
CA LEU A 104 -4.67 -10.55 -17.61
C LEU A 104 -4.69 -12.04 -18.00
N ALA A 105 -4.99 -12.94 -17.06
CA ALA A 105 -5.11 -14.38 -17.29
C ALA A 105 -6.58 -14.77 -17.62
N PRO A 106 -6.89 -15.22 -18.85
CA PRO A 106 -8.26 -15.57 -19.25
C PRO A 106 -8.95 -16.57 -18.31
N GLU A 107 -8.21 -17.56 -17.83
CA GLU A 107 -8.67 -18.61 -16.92
C GLU A 107 -9.08 -18.09 -15.54
N GLU A 108 -8.52 -16.97 -15.09
CA GLU A 108 -8.81 -16.39 -13.77
C GLU A 108 -9.93 -15.33 -13.80
N GLN A 109 -10.34 -14.88 -14.98
CA GLN A 109 -11.32 -13.78 -15.09
C GLN A 109 -12.66 -14.12 -14.43
N GLN A 110 -13.10 -15.37 -14.49
CA GLN A 110 -14.35 -15.79 -13.86
C GLN A 110 -14.23 -15.85 -12.33
N HIS A 111 -13.07 -16.27 -11.80
CA HIS A 111 -12.79 -16.21 -10.36
C HIS A 111 -12.71 -14.77 -9.87
N LEU A 112 -12.05 -13.88 -10.63
CA LEU A 112 -11.99 -12.46 -10.31
C LEU A 112 -13.39 -11.85 -10.22
N LYS A 113 -14.25 -12.09 -11.22
CA LYS A 113 -15.66 -11.63 -11.21
C LYS A 113 -16.40 -12.15 -9.98
N THR A 114 -16.21 -13.43 -9.65
CA THR A 114 -16.80 -14.06 -8.47
C THR A 114 -16.34 -13.38 -7.18
N LEU A 115 -15.03 -13.12 -7.05
CA LEU A 115 -14.45 -12.47 -5.87
C LEU A 115 -14.96 -11.04 -5.70
N MET A 116 -15.04 -10.26 -6.79
CA MET A 116 -15.56 -8.89 -6.75
C MET A 116 -17.03 -8.86 -6.34
N ALA A 117 -17.85 -9.74 -6.93
CA ALA A 117 -19.25 -9.90 -6.55
C ALA A 117 -19.39 -10.32 -5.08
N TYR A 118 -18.52 -11.22 -4.62
CA TYR A 118 -18.46 -11.64 -3.23
C TYR A 118 -18.17 -10.47 -2.28
N PHE A 119 -17.16 -9.63 -2.57
CA PHE A 119 -16.86 -8.45 -1.75
C PHE A 119 -18.05 -7.49 -1.66
N ILE A 120 -18.69 -7.17 -2.79
CA ILE A 120 -19.87 -6.30 -2.83
C ILE A 120 -21.00 -6.89 -1.98
N MET A 121 -21.24 -8.21 -2.11
CA MET A 121 -22.27 -8.91 -1.34
C MET A 121 -22.01 -8.83 0.17
N ILE A 122 -20.82 -9.18 0.65
CA ILE A 122 -20.55 -9.20 2.10
C ILE A 122 -20.45 -7.81 2.72
N THR A 123 -20.11 -6.78 1.94
CA THR A 123 -19.99 -5.39 2.41
C THR A 123 -21.29 -4.61 2.24
N LYS A 124 -21.66 -4.25 1.01
CA LYS A 124 -22.74 -3.31 0.71
C LYS A 124 -24.12 -3.95 0.81
N GLU A 125 -24.29 -5.18 0.33
CA GLU A 125 -25.62 -5.80 0.23
C GLU A 125 -26.05 -6.44 1.55
N ARG A 126 -25.13 -7.13 2.23
CA ARG A 126 -25.44 -7.87 3.46
C ARG A 126 -24.83 -7.27 4.71
N GLN A 127 -23.81 -6.41 4.61
CA GLN A 127 -23.12 -5.80 5.76
C GLN A 127 -22.58 -6.84 6.77
N GLU A 128 -22.17 -8.00 6.27
CA GLU A 128 -21.65 -9.11 7.07
C GLU A 128 -20.19 -8.91 7.49
N ALA A 129 -19.42 -8.14 6.70
CA ALA A 129 -18.02 -7.82 6.96
C ALA A 129 -17.58 -6.53 6.26
N ASN A 130 -16.43 -5.98 6.68
CA ASN A 130 -15.69 -4.97 5.95
C ASN A 130 -14.65 -5.63 5.04
N VAL A 131 -14.31 -4.98 3.92
CA VAL A 131 -13.19 -5.35 3.06
C VAL A 131 -12.31 -4.11 2.87
N ILE A 132 -11.03 -4.23 3.18
CA ILE A 132 -10.01 -3.20 2.97
C ILE A 132 -9.01 -3.75 1.96
N LEU A 133 -8.85 -3.03 0.84
CA LEU A 133 -7.87 -3.33 -0.19
C LEU A 133 -6.71 -2.34 -0.03
N CYS A 134 -5.53 -2.83 0.36
CA CYS A 134 -4.32 -2.02 0.50
C CYS A 134 -3.45 -2.18 -0.74
N THR A 135 -2.85 -1.09 -1.21
CA THR A 135 -1.95 -1.12 -2.36
C THR A 135 -0.96 0.03 -2.30
N SER A 136 0.26 -0.19 -2.78
CA SER A 136 1.26 0.85 -3.05
C SER A 136 1.16 1.42 -4.47
N GLU A 137 0.34 0.82 -5.33
CA GLU A 137 0.14 1.20 -6.74
C GLU A 137 -1.05 2.16 -6.90
N ASP A 138 -0.80 3.46 -7.12
CA ASP A 138 -1.86 4.47 -7.22
C ASP A 138 -2.81 4.23 -8.40
N PHE A 139 -2.30 3.67 -9.50
CA PHE A 139 -3.09 3.39 -10.70
C PHE A 139 -4.05 2.22 -10.54
N PHE A 140 -3.91 1.42 -9.47
CA PHE A 140 -4.86 0.35 -9.14
C PHE A 140 -6.29 0.86 -9.03
N ARG A 141 -6.46 2.11 -8.56
CA ARG A 141 -7.76 2.75 -8.44
C ARG A 141 -8.52 2.80 -9.77
N PHE A 142 -7.87 3.19 -10.86
CA PHE A 142 -8.52 3.29 -12.17
C PHE A 142 -8.98 1.92 -12.68
N TRP A 143 -8.17 0.89 -12.42
CA TRP A 143 -8.59 -0.48 -12.70
C TRP A 143 -9.80 -0.85 -11.85
N LEU A 144 -9.80 -0.56 -10.55
CA LEU A 144 -10.91 -0.86 -9.64
C LEU A 144 -12.20 -0.12 -10.05
N ASP A 145 -12.09 1.16 -10.40
CA ASP A 145 -13.19 1.99 -10.94
C ASP A 145 -13.84 1.31 -12.14
N SER A 146 -13.04 0.80 -13.09
CA SER A 146 -13.57 0.11 -14.27
C SER A 146 -14.24 -1.23 -13.97
N ARG A 147 -13.96 -1.83 -12.80
CA ARG A 147 -14.45 -3.16 -12.42
C ARG A 147 -15.68 -3.14 -11.53
N VAL A 148 -15.72 -2.27 -10.53
CA VAL A 148 -16.81 -2.22 -9.55
C VAL A 148 -17.56 -0.89 -9.56
N GLY A 149 -17.03 0.15 -10.20
CA GLY A 149 -17.58 1.50 -10.16
C GLY A 149 -17.09 2.32 -8.95
N PRO A 150 -16.87 3.63 -9.12
CA PRO A 150 -16.34 4.52 -8.07
C PRO A 150 -17.28 4.65 -6.85
N GLU A 151 -18.56 4.33 -7.01
CA GLU A 151 -19.58 4.39 -5.94
C GLU A 151 -19.63 3.14 -5.05
N ARG A 152 -18.79 2.12 -5.33
CA ARG A 152 -18.76 0.85 -4.60
C ARG A 152 -17.61 0.71 -3.61
N TYR A 153 -16.70 1.68 -3.54
CA TYR A 153 -15.60 1.67 -2.58
C TYR A 153 -15.27 3.10 -2.12
N GLN A 154 -14.57 3.20 -0.99
CA GLN A 154 -14.07 4.48 -0.48
C GLN A 154 -12.54 4.47 -0.49
N PRO A 155 -11.90 5.25 -1.37
CA PRO A 155 -10.45 5.37 -1.39
C PRO A 155 -9.98 6.16 -0.17
N ARG A 156 -8.95 5.62 0.49
CA ARG A 156 -8.20 6.29 1.55
C ARG A 156 -6.73 6.23 1.18
N MET A 157 -5.99 7.30 1.47
CA MET A 157 -4.58 7.41 1.15
C MET A 157 -3.83 7.74 2.43
N VAL A 158 -2.70 7.08 2.62
CA VAL A 158 -1.76 7.37 3.70
C VAL A 158 -0.62 8.15 3.07
N GLY A 159 -0.47 9.41 3.47
CA GLY A 159 0.61 10.28 3.00
C GLY A 159 1.91 10.07 3.77
N ASP A 160 2.92 10.86 3.40
CA ASP A 160 4.14 10.96 4.21
C ASP A 160 3.83 11.72 5.53
N LEU A 161 4.67 11.56 6.55
CA LEU A 161 4.53 12.30 7.81
C LEU A 161 4.90 13.79 7.65
N THR A 162 4.32 14.68 8.45
CA THR A 162 4.84 16.06 8.58
C THR A 162 6.24 16.06 9.21
N GLU A 163 6.95 17.19 9.19
CA GLU A 163 8.29 17.26 9.81
C GLU A 163 8.25 16.89 11.31
N GLU A 164 7.24 17.38 12.04
CA GLU A 164 7.09 17.12 13.46
C GLU A 164 6.79 15.63 13.72
N GLN A 165 5.85 15.06 12.98
CA GLN A 165 5.48 13.64 13.08
C GLN A 165 6.64 12.73 12.65
N ALA A 166 7.35 13.09 11.59
CA ALA A 166 8.51 12.37 11.08
C ALA A 166 9.63 12.34 12.12
N ARG A 167 9.85 13.46 12.81
CA ARG A 167 10.85 13.55 13.88
C ARG A 167 10.49 12.66 15.05
N GLU A 168 9.25 12.73 15.52
CA GLU A 168 8.77 11.90 16.62
C GLU A 168 8.93 10.42 16.28
N PHE A 169 8.46 10.01 15.09
CA PHE A 169 8.60 8.65 14.59
C PHE A 169 10.06 8.22 14.48
N PHE A 170 10.93 9.06 13.90
CA PHE A 170 12.35 8.76 13.73
C PHE A 170 13.05 8.57 15.07
N LEU A 171 12.83 9.48 16.03
CA LEU A 171 13.43 9.37 17.36
C LEU A 171 12.91 8.16 18.13
N MET A 172 11.62 7.85 18.02
CA MET A 172 11.05 6.62 18.60
C MET A 172 11.74 5.38 18.03
N ALA A 173 11.95 5.30 16.72
CA ALA A 173 12.62 4.18 16.08
C ALA A 173 14.13 4.13 16.38
N LEU A 174 14.79 5.29 16.47
CA LEU A 174 16.23 5.43 16.69
C LEU A 174 16.62 5.03 18.10
N LEU A 175 15.76 5.34 19.08
CA LEU A 175 16.00 5.13 20.51
C LEU A 175 15.34 3.85 21.02
N ASP A 176 14.74 3.03 20.15
CA ASP A 176 14.09 1.79 20.56
C ASP A 176 15.10 0.85 21.25
N GLY A 177 14.89 0.60 22.54
CA GLY A 177 15.80 -0.17 23.39
C GLY A 177 17.08 0.56 23.84
N TRP A 178 17.26 1.84 23.49
CA TRP A 178 18.42 2.64 23.91
C TRP A 178 18.05 3.58 25.08
N VAL A 179 18.88 3.57 26.12
CA VAL A 179 18.65 4.35 27.34
C VAL A 179 19.85 5.25 27.59
N ALA A 180 19.70 6.54 27.31
CA ALA A 180 20.58 7.56 27.85
C ALA A 180 19.77 8.78 28.28
N ASP A 181 19.78 9.04 29.59
CA ASP A 181 19.08 10.18 30.16
C ASP A 181 19.58 11.49 29.58
N GLY A 182 18.65 12.31 29.09
CA GLY A 182 18.96 13.66 28.60
C GLY A 182 19.62 13.72 27.22
N TYR A 183 19.71 12.62 26.47
CA TYR A 183 20.18 12.65 25.09
C TYR A 183 19.34 13.59 24.23
N LYS A 184 20.02 14.38 23.39
CA LYS A 184 19.40 15.25 22.40
C LYS A 184 20.03 14.98 21.04
N PHE A 185 19.21 14.52 20.11
CA PHE A 185 19.64 14.34 18.74
C PHE A 185 20.00 15.70 18.11
N PRO A 186 21.10 15.82 17.33
CA PRO A 186 21.52 17.10 16.75
C PRO A 186 20.45 17.67 15.81
N GLU A 187 20.05 18.92 16.05
CA GLU A 187 18.95 19.59 15.33
C GLU A 187 19.27 19.83 13.84
N ASP A 188 20.49 20.26 13.58
CA ASP A 188 21.00 20.49 12.23
C ASP A 188 21.04 19.18 11.42
N LEU A 189 21.48 18.09 12.05
CA LEU A 189 21.48 16.77 11.44
C LEU A 189 20.06 16.29 11.13
N TRP A 190 19.10 16.52 12.04
CA TRP A 190 17.69 16.21 11.76
C TRP A 190 17.17 16.96 10.54
N LYS A 191 17.45 18.27 10.44
CA LYS A 191 17.05 19.08 9.29
C LYS A 191 17.65 18.58 7.99
N GLU A 192 18.93 18.19 8.00
CA GLU A 192 19.58 17.56 6.85
C GLU A 192 18.86 16.26 6.46
N ILE A 193 18.61 15.37 7.42
CA ILE A 193 17.89 14.11 7.20
C ILE A 193 16.53 14.38 6.57
N PHE A 194 15.70 15.19 7.22
CA PHE A 194 14.34 15.47 6.76
C PHE A 194 14.32 16.13 5.38
N SER A 195 15.24 17.07 5.12
CA SER A 195 15.36 17.73 3.81
C SER A 195 15.68 16.76 2.66
N LEU A 196 16.34 15.64 2.95
CA LEU A 196 16.67 14.62 1.96
C LEU A 196 15.57 13.56 1.83
N VAL A 197 15.07 13.03 2.95
CA VAL A 197 14.23 11.82 2.95
C VAL A 197 12.73 12.08 3.16
N GLY A 198 12.38 13.25 3.68
CA GLY A 198 11.01 13.62 4.00
C GLY A 198 10.37 12.75 5.09
N GLY A 199 9.04 12.69 5.12
CA GLY A 199 8.26 12.00 6.14
C GLY A 199 8.01 10.50 5.92
N ARG A 200 8.78 9.84 5.04
CA ARG A 200 8.48 8.45 4.67
C ARG A 200 8.91 7.47 5.75
N THR A 201 7.95 6.85 6.42
CA THR A 201 8.15 5.95 7.56
C THR A 201 9.16 4.82 7.31
N LEU A 202 9.09 4.13 6.16
CA LEU A 202 10.02 3.05 5.84
C LEU A 202 11.47 3.54 5.68
N LEU A 203 11.68 4.73 5.10
CA LEU A 203 13.02 5.30 4.95
C LEU A 203 13.55 5.76 6.32
N LEU A 204 12.72 6.46 7.09
CA LEU A 204 13.07 6.92 8.44
C LEU A 204 13.42 5.75 9.36
N SER A 205 12.65 4.66 9.33
CA SER A 205 12.91 3.46 10.13
C SER A 205 14.23 2.78 9.76
N ARG A 206 14.55 2.68 8.46
CA ARG A 206 15.84 2.12 8.01
C ARG A 206 17.01 3.00 8.42
N LEU A 207 16.89 4.31 8.27
CA LEU A 207 17.92 5.24 8.71
C LEU A 207 18.10 5.19 10.24
N ALA A 208 17.02 5.16 11.00
CA ALA A 208 17.07 5.02 12.45
C ALA A 208 17.84 3.76 12.86
N LEU A 209 17.55 2.61 12.24
CA LEU A 209 18.29 1.37 12.47
C LEU A 209 19.78 1.53 12.15
N ASN A 210 20.11 2.10 10.99
CA ASN A 210 21.51 2.27 10.54
C ASN A 210 22.30 3.27 11.41
N LEU A 211 21.63 4.24 12.02
CA LEU A 211 22.27 5.28 12.85
C LEU A 211 22.32 4.93 14.34
N SER A 212 21.46 4.02 14.81
CA SER A 212 21.29 3.67 16.23
C SER A 212 22.60 3.27 16.95
N SER A 213 23.52 2.60 16.25
CA SER A 213 24.82 2.18 16.80
C SER A 213 25.82 3.31 17.04
N TYR A 214 25.53 4.53 16.59
CA TYR A 214 26.46 5.66 16.62
C TYR A 214 26.02 6.80 17.52
N LEU A 215 24.98 6.61 18.33
CA LEU A 215 24.38 7.66 19.17
C LEU A 215 25.34 8.25 20.22
N GLU A 216 26.37 7.49 20.62
CA GLU A 216 27.36 7.91 21.61
C GLU A 216 28.45 8.84 21.05
N ASP A 217 28.65 8.88 19.73
CA ASP A 217 29.68 9.69 19.07
C ASP A 217 29.08 10.43 17.87
N GLU A 218 28.85 11.74 18.05
CA GLU A 218 28.26 12.59 17.01
C GLU A 218 29.09 12.60 15.71
N SER A 219 30.41 12.50 15.79
CA SER A 219 31.27 12.46 14.61
C SER A 219 31.08 11.14 13.84
N LEU A 220 30.94 10.00 14.54
CA LEU A 220 30.60 8.73 13.90
C LEU A 220 29.17 8.73 13.35
N LEU A 221 28.22 9.30 14.08
CA LEU A 221 26.83 9.47 13.64
C LEU A 221 26.76 10.25 12.32
N ARG A 222 27.46 11.38 12.23
CA ARG A 222 27.53 12.20 11.01
C ARG A 222 28.21 11.49 9.85
N LYS A 223 29.26 10.70 10.12
CA LYS A 223 29.91 9.86 9.09
C LYS A 223 28.98 8.76 8.58
N ALA A 224 28.25 8.11 9.48
CA ALA A 224 27.25 7.11 9.12
C ALA A 224 26.15 7.75 8.27
N TRP A 225 25.62 8.90 8.67
CA TRP A 225 24.65 9.66 7.88
C TRP A 225 25.19 10.02 6.48
N ALA A 226 26.41 10.54 6.38
CA ALA A 226 27.02 10.87 5.08
C ALA A 226 27.14 9.64 4.16
N SER A 227 27.47 8.48 4.72
CA SER A 227 27.49 7.20 3.99
C SER A 227 26.11 6.79 3.51
N GLU A 228 25.10 6.81 4.39
CA GLU A 228 23.71 6.49 4.06
C GLU A 228 23.14 7.43 3.00
N CYS A 229 23.42 8.74 3.12
CA CYS A 229 23.04 9.76 2.17
C CYS A 229 23.60 9.43 0.77
N LYS A 230 24.89 9.11 0.67
CA LYS A 230 25.51 8.73 -0.61
C LYS A 230 24.84 7.49 -1.22
N ILE A 231 24.66 6.42 -0.44
CA ILE A 231 24.02 5.18 -0.91
C ILE A 231 22.61 5.47 -1.42
N LEU A 232 21.83 6.24 -0.65
CA LEU A 232 20.45 6.58 -1.00
C LEU A 232 20.38 7.43 -2.28
N VAL A 233 21.25 8.44 -2.42
CA VAL A 233 21.31 9.30 -3.61
C VAL A 233 21.70 8.47 -4.83
N ASP A 234 22.76 7.68 -4.76
CA ASP A 234 23.24 6.85 -5.88
C ASP A 234 22.16 5.85 -6.33
N ALA A 235 21.55 5.12 -5.38
CA ALA A 235 20.52 4.14 -5.68
C ALA A 235 19.25 4.78 -6.25
N THR A 236 18.86 5.94 -5.72
CA THR A 236 17.67 6.64 -6.19
C THR A 236 17.88 7.25 -7.56
N ARG A 237 19.06 7.81 -7.81
CA ARG A 237 19.46 8.32 -9.11
C ARG A 237 19.40 7.23 -10.17
N GLN A 238 19.99 6.07 -9.90
CA GLN A 238 19.95 4.93 -10.81
C GLN A 238 18.50 4.56 -11.18
N GLN A 239 17.58 4.54 -10.22
CA GLN A 239 16.16 4.24 -10.47
C GLN A 239 15.46 5.27 -11.36
N VAL A 240 15.79 6.56 -11.23
CA VAL A 240 15.25 7.62 -12.10
C VAL A 240 15.88 7.53 -13.49
N GLU A 241 17.18 7.26 -13.59
CA GLU A 241 17.88 7.10 -14.86
C GLU A 241 17.33 5.92 -15.69
N MET A 242 16.88 4.84 -15.03
CA MET A 242 16.20 3.74 -15.71
C MET A 242 14.98 4.21 -16.53
N GLY A 243 14.28 5.28 -16.14
CA GLY A 243 13.16 5.82 -16.91
C GLY A 243 13.56 6.32 -18.31
N PHE A 244 14.83 6.61 -18.55
CA PHE A 244 15.38 6.94 -19.87
C PHE A 244 15.71 5.71 -20.74
N GLY A 245 15.58 4.50 -20.18
CA GLY A 245 15.75 3.21 -20.88
C GLY A 245 14.44 2.41 -20.93
N PRO A 246 13.36 2.89 -21.59
CA PRO A 246 12.06 2.20 -21.58
C PRO A 246 12.10 0.79 -22.18
N MET A 247 13.10 0.48 -23.02
CA MET A 247 13.31 -0.86 -23.59
C MET A 247 13.82 -1.86 -22.53
N ASP A 248 14.56 -1.40 -21.53
CA ASP A 248 15.13 -2.26 -20.49
C ASP A 248 14.04 -2.82 -19.55
N PHE A 249 12.83 -2.25 -19.58
CA PHE A 249 11.66 -2.70 -18.84
C PHE A 249 10.77 -3.71 -19.57
N GLN A 250 11.11 -4.12 -20.80
CA GLN A 250 10.32 -5.08 -21.58
C GLN A 250 10.43 -6.54 -21.11
N GLY A 251 11.20 -6.83 -20.07
CA GLY A 251 11.31 -8.17 -19.51
C GLY A 251 9.96 -8.72 -19.02
N ASN A 252 9.38 -9.65 -19.79
CA ASN A 252 8.22 -10.52 -19.50
C ASN A 252 6.81 -10.01 -19.86
N LEU A 253 6.64 -8.91 -20.58
CA LEU A 253 5.32 -8.51 -21.09
C LEU A 253 5.35 -8.50 -22.62
N ASP A 254 4.57 -9.40 -23.24
CA ASP A 254 4.23 -9.44 -24.67
C ASP A 254 3.49 -8.15 -25.09
N ARG A 255 4.17 -7.01 -25.01
CA ARG A 255 3.66 -5.71 -25.41
C ARG A 255 4.64 -5.14 -26.41
N ASP A 256 4.28 -5.24 -27.68
CA ASP A 256 4.97 -4.61 -28.84
C ASP A 256 5.04 -3.07 -28.76
N ARG A 257 4.65 -2.45 -27.63
CA ARG A 257 4.55 -1.01 -27.47
C ARG A 257 5.12 -0.55 -26.14
N LEU A 258 6.10 0.34 -26.21
CA LEU A 258 6.67 1.04 -25.05
C LEU A 258 5.57 1.66 -24.19
N CYS A 259 5.71 1.50 -22.87
CA CYS A 259 4.81 2.10 -21.89
C CYS A 259 4.93 3.63 -21.87
N TRP A 260 6.09 4.20 -22.22
CA TRP A 260 6.35 5.63 -22.40
C TRP A 260 7.50 5.84 -23.39
N ASN A 261 7.67 7.06 -23.92
CA ASN A 261 8.85 7.45 -24.68
C ASN A 261 9.77 8.36 -23.83
N ILE A 262 11.02 8.52 -24.27
CA ILE A 262 12.04 9.28 -23.52
C ILE A 262 11.69 10.77 -23.41
N GLU A 263 11.16 11.38 -24.48
CA GLU A 263 10.83 12.81 -24.52
C GLU A 263 9.68 13.15 -23.56
N ASP A 264 8.66 12.31 -23.50
CA ASP A 264 7.55 12.40 -22.56
C ASP A 264 8.05 12.30 -21.12
N TYR A 265 8.93 11.33 -20.85
CA TYR A 265 9.52 11.14 -19.52
C TYR A 265 10.34 12.35 -19.10
N GLU A 266 11.23 12.84 -19.97
CA GLU A 266 12.05 14.01 -19.69
C GLU A 266 11.19 15.26 -19.47
N THR A 267 10.13 15.44 -20.25
CA THR A 267 9.20 16.56 -20.09
C THR A 267 8.51 16.51 -18.73
N VAL A 268 8.03 15.33 -18.33
CA VAL A 268 7.43 15.13 -17.00
C VAL A 268 8.43 15.47 -15.89
N LEU A 269 9.68 15.01 -15.99
CA LEU A 269 10.72 15.33 -15.00
C LEU A 269 11.03 16.83 -14.94
N ARG A 270 11.06 17.52 -16.08
CA ARG A 270 11.26 18.99 -16.13
C ARG A 270 10.12 19.76 -15.48
N GLU A 271 8.89 19.32 -15.67
CA GLU A 271 7.73 19.96 -15.03
C GLU A 271 7.73 19.74 -13.52
N LEU A 272 8.06 18.53 -13.07
CA LEU A 272 8.19 18.23 -11.64
C LEU A 272 9.32 19.02 -11.00
N SER A 273 10.51 19.08 -11.61
CA SER A 273 11.68 19.74 -11.03
C SER A 273 11.50 21.25 -10.84
N ARG A 274 10.61 21.87 -11.61
CA ARG A 274 10.25 23.30 -11.49
C ARG A 274 9.15 23.55 -10.47
N ALA A 275 8.39 22.53 -10.09
CA ALA A 275 7.26 22.66 -9.20
C ALA A 275 7.69 22.61 -7.72
N GLU A 276 7.01 23.39 -6.89
CA GLU A 276 7.17 23.34 -5.44
C GLU A 276 6.91 21.92 -4.92
N GLY A 277 7.86 21.37 -4.17
CA GLY A 277 7.80 20.01 -3.63
C GLY A 277 7.70 18.90 -4.69
N GLY A 278 7.92 19.21 -5.98
CA GLY A 278 7.72 18.27 -7.07
C GLY A 278 6.26 17.88 -7.28
N VAL A 279 5.30 18.76 -6.97
CA VAL A 279 3.86 18.49 -7.08
C VAL A 279 3.25 19.24 -8.25
N VAL A 280 2.73 18.52 -9.24
CA VAL A 280 2.18 19.07 -10.48
C VAL A 280 0.75 18.60 -10.70
N SER A 281 -0.15 19.51 -11.09
CA SER A 281 -1.50 19.12 -11.53
C SER A 281 -1.42 18.34 -12.85
N VAL A 282 -2.14 17.22 -12.95
CA VAL A 282 -2.20 16.38 -14.17
C VAL A 282 -2.69 17.18 -15.39
N HIS A 283 -3.47 18.24 -15.17
CA HIS A 283 -3.91 19.14 -16.24
C HIS A 283 -2.75 19.81 -17.02
N TYR A 284 -1.56 19.90 -16.43
CA TYR A 284 -0.37 20.44 -17.09
C TYR A 284 0.42 19.35 -17.83
N LEU A 285 0.04 18.09 -17.68
CA LEU A 285 0.71 16.91 -18.24
C LEU A 285 -0.17 16.18 -19.28
N THR A 286 -1.11 16.87 -19.91
CA THR A 286 -2.04 16.28 -20.87
C THR A 286 -1.31 15.67 -22.06
N GLY A 287 -1.47 14.36 -22.27
CA GLY A 287 -0.89 13.60 -23.38
C GLY A 287 0.17 12.57 -22.96
N TYR A 288 0.73 12.69 -21.76
CA TYR A 288 1.79 11.82 -21.28
C TYR A 288 1.24 10.53 -20.63
N LYS A 289 1.88 9.39 -20.94
CA LYS A 289 1.64 8.15 -20.21
C LYS A 289 2.39 8.20 -18.89
N ILE A 290 1.74 8.77 -17.87
CA ILE A 290 2.25 8.95 -16.52
C ILE A 290 2.24 7.60 -15.78
N HIS A 291 3.01 6.60 -16.21
CA HIS A 291 3.01 5.29 -15.55
C HIS A 291 4.37 4.96 -14.96
N ASN A 292 4.32 4.37 -13.76
CA ASN A 292 5.40 3.69 -13.01
C ASN A 292 6.45 4.55 -12.29
N PHE A 293 6.59 5.84 -12.57
CA PHE A 293 7.60 6.70 -11.90
C PHE A 293 7.04 7.80 -11.02
N LEU A 294 5.72 7.87 -10.85
CA LEU A 294 5.06 8.97 -10.15
C LEU A 294 3.99 8.46 -9.21
N HIS A 295 3.79 9.19 -8.12
CA HIS A 295 2.59 9.07 -7.32
C HIS A 295 1.47 9.90 -7.94
N TYR A 296 0.25 9.38 -7.90
CA TYR A 296 -0.96 10.05 -8.37
C TYR A 296 -1.93 10.26 -7.20
N ARG A 297 -2.47 11.47 -7.07
CA ARG A 297 -3.50 11.77 -6.08
C ARG A 297 -4.67 12.51 -6.70
N SER A 298 -5.87 11.98 -6.50
CA SER A 298 -7.09 12.54 -7.12
C SER A 298 -7.68 13.73 -6.38
N SER A 299 -7.42 13.85 -5.08
CA SER A 299 -7.92 14.90 -4.21
C SER A 299 -7.09 14.94 -2.92
N LEU A 300 -7.20 16.05 -2.18
CA LEU A 300 -6.64 16.12 -0.83
C LEU A 300 -7.30 15.06 0.06
N CYS A 301 -6.48 14.22 0.71
CA CYS A 301 -6.99 13.17 1.57
C CYS A 301 -7.21 13.71 2.99
N PRO A 302 -8.38 13.50 3.62
CA PRO A 302 -8.61 13.95 5.00
C PRO A 302 -7.69 13.31 6.06
N TRP A 303 -6.90 12.30 5.70
CA TRP A 303 -6.00 11.56 6.60
C TRP A 303 -4.53 11.83 6.31
N ALA A 304 -4.22 12.75 5.39
CA ALA A 304 -2.86 13.04 4.99
C ALA A 304 -2.66 14.56 4.97
N ASP A 305 -1.82 15.05 5.88
CA ASP A 305 -1.49 16.47 6.01
C ASP A 305 -0.25 16.88 5.21
N ASP A 306 0.43 15.91 4.56
CA ASP A 306 1.64 16.12 3.77
C ASP A 306 1.48 17.08 2.59
N LEU A 307 0.24 17.28 2.12
CA LEU A 307 -0.11 18.20 1.05
C LEU A 307 -1.07 19.31 1.50
N ALA A 308 -1.20 19.57 2.80
CA ALA A 308 -2.04 20.65 3.31
C ALA A 308 -1.61 22.04 2.79
N TRP A 309 -0.33 22.20 2.43
CA TRP A 309 0.21 23.40 1.82
C TRP A 309 -0.21 23.60 0.36
N TYR A 310 -0.55 22.53 -0.37
CA TYR A 310 -0.82 22.59 -1.81
C TYR A 310 -2.17 23.22 -2.12
N LYS A 311 -2.15 24.37 -2.82
CA LYS A 311 -3.36 25.12 -3.22
C LYS A 311 -3.68 25.06 -4.72
N GLY A 312 -2.97 24.21 -5.46
CA GLY A 312 -3.15 24.07 -6.91
C GLY A 312 -4.38 23.24 -7.31
N LYS A 313 -4.45 22.91 -8.59
CA LYS A 313 -5.55 22.11 -9.15
C LYS A 313 -5.32 20.61 -8.92
N TRP A 314 -6.41 19.90 -8.67
CA TRP A 314 -6.42 18.45 -8.58
C TRP A 314 -7.03 17.85 -9.86
N PRO A 315 -6.67 16.63 -10.28
CA PRO A 315 -5.73 15.72 -9.61
C PRO A 315 -4.27 16.11 -9.84
N ILE A 316 -3.38 15.61 -9.00
CA ILE A 316 -1.93 15.87 -9.04
C ILE A 316 -1.14 14.59 -9.29
N VAL A 317 0.09 14.80 -9.74
CA VAL A 317 1.17 13.82 -9.66
C VAL A 317 2.36 14.41 -8.93
N MET A 318 3.16 13.54 -8.33
CA MET A 318 4.37 13.93 -7.62
C MET A 318 5.45 12.86 -7.71
N ALA A 319 6.69 13.26 -7.45
CA ALA A 319 7.79 12.31 -7.32
C ALA A 319 7.44 11.25 -6.26
N PRO A 320 7.84 9.98 -6.46
CA PRO A 320 7.41 8.95 -5.53
C PRO A 320 8.03 9.05 -4.15
N SER A 321 9.07 9.85 -3.95
CA SER A 321 9.69 10.15 -2.65
C SER A 321 10.54 11.41 -2.79
N LEU A 322 10.91 12.04 -1.66
CA LEU A 322 11.79 13.21 -1.68
C LEU A 322 13.19 12.90 -2.26
N PRO A 323 13.84 11.76 -1.97
CA PRO A 323 15.08 11.37 -2.65
C PRO A 323 14.91 11.24 -4.16
N ARG A 324 13.76 10.72 -4.63
CA ARG A 324 13.47 10.61 -6.07
C ARG A 324 13.30 11.97 -6.70
N PHE A 325 12.64 12.90 -6.00
CA PHE A 325 12.53 14.27 -6.46
C PHE A 325 13.91 14.92 -6.63
N HIS A 326 14.78 14.82 -5.63
CA HIS A 326 16.15 15.35 -5.70
C HIS A 326 16.95 14.75 -6.86
N ALA A 327 16.83 13.44 -7.09
CA ALA A 327 17.44 12.78 -8.24
C ALA A 327 16.91 13.30 -9.58
N MET A 328 15.59 13.48 -9.71
CA MET A 328 14.96 14.04 -10.91
C MET A 328 15.48 15.45 -11.20
N VAL A 329 15.58 16.31 -10.19
CA VAL A 329 16.12 17.68 -10.31
C VAL A 329 17.57 17.64 -10.81
N SER A 330 18.44 16.87 -10.12
CA SER A 330 19.86 16.75 -10.46
C SER A 330 20.10 16.25 -11.89
N ILE A 331 19.36 15.23 -12.34
CA ILE A 331 19.48 14.68 -13.70
C ILE A 331 19.08 15.73 -14.75
N ILE A 332 18.00 16.46 -14.53
CA ILE A 332 17.53 17.49 -15.47
C ILE A 332 18.52 18.65 -15.55
N GLU A 333 19.08 19.10 -14.43
CA GLU A 333 20.08 20.17 -14.40
C GLU A 333 21.36 19.79 -15.16
N GLU A 334 21.84 18.55 -14.99
CA GLU A 334 23.01 18.04 -15.71
C GLU A 334 22.76 17.94 -17.21
N ARG A 335 21.60 17.40 -17.60
CA ARG A 335 21.23 17.31 -19.03
C ARG A 335 21.10 18.68 -19.69
N ALA A 336 20.58 19.67 -18.97
CA ALA A 336 20.51 21.04 -19.46
C ALA A 336 21.92 21.65 -19.69
N LYS A 337 22.90 21.30 -18.86
CA LYS A 337 24.31 21.73 -19.03
C LYS A 337 24.99 21.05 -20.22
N CYS A 338 24.67 19.79 -20.53
CA CYS A 338 25.25 19.07 -21.67
C CYS A 338 24.66 19.48 -23.04
N ALA A 339 23.51 20.16 -23.05
CA ALA A 339 22.84 20.63 -24.26
C ALA A 339 23.23 22.06 -24.66
N MET A 340 23.99 22.77 -23.81
CA MET A 340 24.62 24.07 -24.08
C MET A 340 26.07 23.87 -24.50
#